data_AF-A0A4V0XJ51-F1
#
_entry.id   AF-A0A4V0XJ51-F1
#
_cell.length_a   1.000
_cell.length_b   1.000
_cell.length_c   1.000
_cell.angle_alpha   90.00
_cell.angle_beta   90.00
_cell.angle_gamma   90.00
#
_symmetry.space_group_name_H-M   'P 1'
#
loop_
_entity.id
_entity.type
_entity.pdbx_description
1 polymer ?
#
loop_
_entity_poly.entity_id
_entity_poly.type
_entity_poly.pdbx_seq_one_letter_code
_entity_poly.pdbx_strand_id
1 'polypeptide(L)'
;MAGFSKIYLVGREGGFQGADGINDVALQIWVGDGNRQWLEPHYFNAKPQPLSKVNRIVPAGPDHPDALIDACIAFYPQHFRSCPSLAEAAIVLNDTDCLDFDLGTTNVPVIWKQLREEARPLFKQLCVMQARLERVD
;
A
#
# COMPACT_ATOMS: atom_id res chain seq x y z
N MET A 1 -3.27 9.45 21.37
CA MET A 1 -1.91 9.80 20.93
C MET A 1 -1.79 9.36 19.49
N ALA A 2 -1.37 10.26 18.58
CA ALA A 2 -1.22 9.92 17.16
C ALA A 2 0.27 9.74 16.85
N GLY A 3 0.63 8.71 16.10
CA GLY A 3 2.02 8.46 15.72
C GLY A 3 2.19 7.20 14.89
N PHE A 4 3.38 7.03 14.31
CA PHE A 4 3.72 5.84 13.53
C PHE A 4 4.11 4.69 14.47
N SER A 5 3.51 3.52 14.25
CA SER A 5 3.74 2.31 15.06
C SER A 5 4.54 1.23 14.33
N LYS A 6 4.44 1.20 12.99
CA LYS A 6 5.11 0.21 12.16
C LYS A 6 5.41 0.75 10.77
N ILE A 7 6.41 0.14 10.13
CA ILE A 7 6.80 0.40 8.75
C ILE A 7 6.81 -0.92 8.00
N TYR A 8 6.27 -0.93 6.79
CA TYR A 8 6.47 -2.01 5.83
C TYR A 8 7.51 -1.59 4.79
N LEU A 9 8.45 -2.48 4.50
CA LEU A 9 9.34 -2.38 3.35
C LEU A 9 8.77 -3.25 2.23
N VAL A 10 8.48 -2.66 1.08
CA VAL A 10 7.90 -3.35 -0.08
C VAL A 10 8.91 -3.37 -1.21
N GLY A 11 9.20 -4.55 -1.76
CA GLY A 11 10.18 -4.72 -2.81
C GLY A 11 10.23 -6.13 -3.36
N ARG A 12 11.39 -6.50 -3.90
CA ARG A 12 11.65 -7.85 -4.40
C ARG A 12 12.61 -8.59 -3.47
N GLU A 13 12.43 -9.90 -3.43
CA GLU A 13 13.38 -10.79 -2.79
C GLU A 13 14.73 -10.73 -3.53
N GLY A 14 15.83 -10.63 -2.78
CA GLY A 14 17.18 -10.64 -3.35
C GLY A 14 17.48 -11.97 -4.05
N GLY A 15 17.93 -11.92 -5.31
CA GLY A 15 18.10 -13.11 -6.15
C GLY A 15 19.55 -13.56 -6.40
N PHE A 16 19.75 -14.89 -6.30
CA PHE A 16 20.81 -15.76 -6.84
C PHE A 16 22.17 -15.89 -6.14
N GLN A 17 22.61 -14.95 -5.29
CA GLN A 17 23.89 -15.07 -4.55
C GLN A 17 23.75 -15.17 -3.02
N GLY A 18 22.61 -15.65 -2.53
CA GLY A 18 22.46 -16.03 -1.11
C GLY A 18 22.42 -14.88 -0.10
N ALA A 19 22.03 -13.67 -0.53
CA ALA A 19 21.67 -12.61 0.41
C ALA A 19 20.19 -12.79 0.80
N ASP A 20 19.95 -13.36 1.98
CA ASP A 20 18.62 -13.42 2.59
C ASP A 20 18.13 -11.99 2.89
N GLY A 21 17.00 -11.57 2.30
CA GLY A 21 16.35 -10.28 2.59
C GLY A 21 15.85 -9.49 1.37
N ILE A 22 15.37 -8.28 1.64
CA ILE A 22 14.87 -7.33 0.63
C ILE A 22 16.02 -6.49 0.07
N ASN A 23 16.21 -6.47 -1.25
CA ASN A 23 17.37 -5.82 -1.88
C ASN A 23 16.99 -4.72 -2.89
N ASP A 24 15.76 -4.79 -3.44
CA ASP A 24 15.20 -3.77 -4.34
C ASP A 24 13.93 -3.18 -3.70
N VAL A 25 14.13 -2.32 -2.69
CA VAL A 25 13.01 -1.69 -1.96
C VAL A 25 12.37 -0.63 -2.85
N ALA A 26 11.15 -0.91 -3.31
CA ALA A 26 10.38 -0.01 -4.14
C ALA A 26 9.81 1.15 -3.33
N LEU A 27 9.25 0.87 -2.14
CA LEU A 27 8.75 1.88 -1.21
C LEU A 27 8.76 1.40 0.23
N GLN A 28 8.62 2.36 1.14
CA GLN A 28 8.15 2.15 2.50
C GLN A 28 6.66 2.49 2.60
N ILE A 29 5.93 1.78 3.46
CA ILE A 29 4.59 2.17 3.89
C ILE A 29 4.65 2.40 5.39
N TRP A 30 4.41 3.63 5.81
CA TRP A 30 4.35 4.00 7.21
C TRP A 30 2.92 3.83 7.70
N VAL A 31 2.76 3.15 8.84
CA VAL A 31 1.45 2.96 9.45
C VAL A 31 1.35 3.79 10.71
N GLY A 32 0.41 4.72 10.68
CA GLY A 32 0.08 5.57 11.80
C GLY A 32 -1.16 5.07 12.52
N ASP A 33 -1.17 5.22 13.84
CA ASP A 33 -2.31 4.96 14.69
C ASP A 33 -2.68 6.24 15.45
N GLY A 34 -3.98 6.49 15.54
CA GLY A 34 -4.55 7.65 16.20
C GLY A 34 -5.99 7.35 16.62
N ASN A 35 -6.95 8.17 16.20
CA ASN A 35 -8.37 7.79 16.31
C ASN A 35 -8.74 6.67 15.32
N ARG A 36 -8.04 6.63 14.17
CA ARG A 36 -8.13 5.60 13.13
C ARG A 36 -6.71 5.25 12.69
N GLN A 37 -6.53 4.03 12.18
CA GLN A 37 -5.27 3.65 11.55
C GLN A 37 -5.18 4.29 10.16
N TRP A 38 -3.98 4.63 9.70
CA TRP A 38 -3.77 5.06 8.32
C TRP A 38 -2.42 4.57 7.78
N LEU A 39 -2.30 4.47 6.47
CA LEU A 39 -1.10 4.05 5.75
C LEU A 39 -0.69 5.17 4.79
N GLU A 40 0.60 5.50 4.77
CA GLU A 40 1.18 6.52 3.87
C GLU A 40 2.42 5.97 3.17
N PRO A 41 2.63 6.30 1.89
CA PRO A 41 3.81 5.88 1.18
C PRO A 41 4.99 6.79 1.51
N HIS A 42 6.17 6.19 1.63
CA HIS A 42 7.43 6.90 1.66
C HIS A 42 8.34 6.33 0.56
N TYR A 43 8.67 7.16 -0.42
CA TYR A 43 9.44 6.77 -1.59
C TYR A 43 10.90 7.16 -1.44
N PHE A 44 11.82 6.19 -1.59
CA PHE A 44 13.26 6.46 -1.59
C PHE A 44 13.74 7.15 -2.87
N ASN A 45 13.10 6.81 -4.00
CA ASN A 45 13.39 7.33 -5.32
C ASN A 45 12.07 7.71 -6.00
N ALA A 46 12.06 8.73 -6.87
CA ALA A 46 10.86 9.26 -7.51
C ALA A 46 10.16 8.34 -8.55
N LYS A 47 10.52 7.04 -8.61
CA LYS A 47 10.11 6.12 -9.69
C LYS A 47 8.76 5.42 -9.47
N PRO A 48 8.40 4.94 -8.27
CA PRO A 48 7.03 4.53 -8.03
C PRO A 48 6.18 5.79 -7.91
N GLN A 49 5.15 5.88 -8.73
CA GLN A 49 4.12 6.91 -8.61
C GLN A 49 2.84 6.27 -8.09
N PRO A 50 2.13 6.92 -7.17
CA PRO A 50 0.84 6.42 -6.70
C PRO A 50 -0.16 6.34 -7.86
N LEU A 51 -1.21 5.55 -7.64
CA LEU A 51 -2.38 5.51 -8.47
C LEU A 51 -3.12 6.84 -8.30
N SER A 52 -3.14 7.67 -9.34
CA SER A 52 -3.65 9.06 -9.25
C SER A 52 -2.83 9.90 -8.25
N LYS A 53 -3.45 10.54 -7.25
CA LYS A 53 -2.84 11.38 -6.22
C LYS A 53 -2.87 10.73 -4.84
N VAL A 54 -3.24 9.45 -4.76
CA VAL A 54 -3.46 8.75 -3.50
C VAL A 54 -2.17 8.69 -2.70
N ASN A 55 -2.14 9.38 -1.56
CA ASN A 55 -1.01 9.41 -0.63
C ASN A 55 -1.40 8.91 0.76
N ARG A 56 -2.65 8.52 0.96
CA ARG A 56 -3.17 8.00 2.22
C ARG A 56 -4.22 6.93 2.00
N ILE A 57 -4.17 5.89 2.83
CA ILE A 57 -5.26 4.92 2.98
C ILE A 57 -5.69 4.86 4.44
N VAL A 58 -7.00 4.90 4.69
CA VAL A 58 -7.61 4.54 5.96
C VAL A 58 -8.28 3.17 5.77
N PRO A 59 -7.74 2.09 6.37
CA PRO A 59 -8.31 0.75 6.22
C PRO A 59 -9.65 0.65 6.95
N ALA A 60 -10.46 -0.36 6.61
CA ALA A 60 -11.79 -0.59 7.22
C ALA A 60 -11.76 -0.86 8.74
N GLY A 61 -10.58 -1.07 9.28
CA GLY A 61 -10.32 -1.20 10.71
C GLY A 61 -8.82 -1.34 10.96
N PRO A 62 -8.38 -1.20 12.22
CA PRO A 62 -6.98 -1.42 12.59
C PRO A 62 -6.53 -2.83 12.20
N ASP A 63 -5.34 -2.94 11.58
CA ASP A 63 -4.74 -4.20 11.16
C ASP A 63 -5.63 -5.05 10.23
N HIS A 64 -6.53 -4.41 9.47
CA HIS A 64 -7.39 -5.10 8.51
C HIS A 64 -6.53 -5.91 7.51
N PRO A 65 -6.86 -7.19 7.24
CA PRO A 65 -6.01 -8.09 6.46
C PRO A 65 -5.76 -7.61 5.03
N ASP A 66 -6.72 -6.87 4.45
CA ASP A 66 -6.57 -6.30 3.11
C ASP A 66 -5.86 -4.93 3.08
N ALA A 67 -5.57 -4.31 4.23
CA ALA A 67 -5.02 -2.95 4.29
C ALA A 67 -3.70 -2.81 3.52
N LEU A 68 -2.83 -3.81 3.64
CA LEU A 68 -1.51 -3.80 3.01
C LEU A 68 -1.59 -4.01 1.49
N ILE A 69 -2.47 -4.89 1.01
CA ILE A 69 -2.65 -5.06 -0.44
C ILE A 69 -3.29 -3.82 -1.05
N ASP A 70 -4.28 -3.21 -0.39
CA ASP A 70 -4.89 -1.96 -0.84
C ASP A 70 -3.84 -0.84 -0.94
N ALA A 71 -2.98 -0.73 0.07
CA ALA A 71 -1.86 0.22 0.07
C ALA A 71 -0.85 -0.06 -1.05
N CYS A 72 -0.48 -1.32 -1.30
CA CYS A 72 0.40 -1.67 -2.41
C CYS A 72 -0.21 -1.33 -3.77
N ILE A 73 -1.51 -1.57 -3.98
CA ILE A 73 -2.20 -1.22 -5.23
C ILE A 73 -2.17 0.30 -5.44
N ALA A 74 -2.51 1.07 -4.40
CA ALA A 74 -2.57 2.52 -4.48
C ALA A 74 -1.18 3.16 -4.59
N PHE A 75 -0.18 2.68 -3.87
CA PHE A 75 1.13 3.34 -3.77
C PHE A 75 2.17 2.79 -4.74
N TYR A 76 1.97 1.57 -5.27
CA TYR A 76 2.85 0.93 -6.24
C TYR A 76 2.08 0.25 -7.39
N PRO A 77 1.22 0.99 -8.12
CA PRO A 77 0.38 0.45 -9.19
C PRO A 77 1.17 -0.18 -10.34
N GLN A 78 2.45 0.19 -10.51
CA GLN A 78 3.31 -0.32 -11.58
C GLN A 78 3.49 -1.85 -11.49
N HIS A 79 3.46 -2.42 -10.28
CA HIS A 79 3.52 -3.87 -10.07
C HIS A 79 2.23 -4.59 -10.48
N PHE A 80 1.10 -3.87 -10.48
CA PHE A 80 -0.24 -4.41 -10.73
C PHE A 80 -0.77 -4.08 -12.13
N ARG A 81 0.08 -3.64 -13.06
CA ARG A 81 -0.32 -3.22 -14.42
C ARG A 81 -1.04 -4.29 -15.23
N SER A 82 -0.89 -5.57 -14.88
CA SER A 82 -1.60 -6.68 -15.53
C SER A 82 -3.03 -6.89 -15.00
N CYS A 83 -3.45 -6.22 -13.93
CA CYS A 83 -4.82 -6.24 -13.43
C CYS A 83 -5.74 -5.46 -14.39
N PRO A 84 -6.73 -6.11 -15.04
CA PRO A 84 -7.64 -5.43 -15.96
C PRO A 84 -8.37 -4.23 -15.37
N SER A 85 -8.74 -4.32 -14.08
CA SER A 85 -9.52 -3.30 -13.39
C SER A 85 -8.71 -2.07 -12.96
N LEU A 86 -7.37 -2.09 -13.09
CA LEU A 86 -6.51 -1.03 -12.55
C LEU A 86 -6.73 0.31 -13.28
N ALA A 87 -6.85 0.26 -14.60
CA ALA A 87 -7.04 1.47 -15.41
C ALA A 87 -8.40 2.14 -15.12
N GLU A 88 -9.46 1.34 -14.96
CA GLU A 88 -10.77 1.83 -14.58
C GLU A 88 -10.76 2.44 -13.17
N ALA A 89 -10.12 1.77 -12.20
CA ALA A 89 -9.95 2.31 -10.86
C ALA A 89 -9.20 3.65 -10.87
N ALA A 90 -8.15 3.79 -11.70
CA ALA A 90 -7.40 5.04 -11.84
C ALA A 90 -8.28 6.20 -12.36
N ILE A 91 -9.14 5.92 -13.34
CA ILE A 91 -10.06 6.91 -13.92
C ILE A 91 -11.08 7.37 -12.87
N VAL A 92 -11.67 6.43 -12.12
CA VAL A 92 -12.66 6.75 -11.07
C VAL A 92 -12.02 7.52 -9.92
N LEU A 93 -10.78 7.18 -9.54
CA LEU A 93 -10.04 7.91 -8.50
C LEU A 93 -9.74 9.35 -8.89
N ASN A 94 -9.46 9.62 -10.17
CA ASN A 94 -9.18 10.95 -10.73
C ASN A 94 -8.10 11.76 -9.99
N ASP A 95 -8.49 12.51 -8.96
CA ASP A 95 -7.65 13.41 -8.14
C ASP A 95 -7.74 13.11 -6.63
N THR A 96 -8.29 11.95 -6.27
CA THR A 96 -8.44 11.50 -4.88
C THR A 96 -7.08 11.30 -4.24
N ASP A 97 -6.87 11.93 -3.07
CA ASP A 97 -5.65 11.82 -2.27
C ASP A 97 -5.76 10.76 -1.16
N CYS A 98 -6.98 10.44 -0.73
CA CYS A 98 -7.25 9.50 0.35
C CYS A 98 -8.32 8.46 -0.02
N LEU A 99 -7.98 7.18 0.13
CA LEU A 99 -8.93 6.07 0.12
C LEU A 99 -9.36 5.75 1.55
N ASP A 100 -10.62 5.98 1.89
CA ASP A 100 -11.17 5.74 3.23
C ASP A 100 -12.20 4.60 3.22
N PHE A 101 -11.75 3.43 3.66
CA PHE A 101 -12.56 2.21 3.77
C PHE A 101 -13.31 2.10 5.11
N ASP A 102 -12.96 2.92 6.11
CA ASP A 102 -13.53 2.87 7.47
C ASP A 102 -14.91 3.51 7.51
N LEU A 103 -15.03 4.71 6.93
CA LEU A 103 -16.28 5.48 6.99
C LEU A 103 -17.31 5.09 5.92
N GLY A 104 -17.04 4.04 5.13
CA GLY A 104 -17.90 3.63 4.02
C GLY A 104 -18.15 4.76 3.00
N THR A 105 -17.23 5.73 2.93
CA THR A 105 -17.38 6.91 2.07
C THR A 105 -17.30 6.55 0.59
N THR A 106 -17.93 7.37 -0.24
CA THR A 106 -18.04 7.21 -1.70
C THR A 106 -16.70 7.32 -2.45
N ASN A 107 -15.59 7.53 -1.74
CA ASN A 107 -14.26 7.79 -2.30
C ASN A 107 -13.52 6.50 -2.70
N VAL A 108 -14.01 5.33 -2.29
CA VAL A 108 -13.48 4.03 -2.75
C VAL A 108 -14.28 3.59 -3.99
N PRO A 109 -13.62 3.39 -5.15
CA PRO A 109 -14.30 2.90 -6.35
C PRO A 109 -14.97 1.54 -6.12
N VAL A 110 -16.19 1.33 -6.66
CA VAL A 110 -16.88 0.03 -6.57
C VAL A 110 -16.05 -1.10 -7.17
N ILE A 111 -15.32 -0.81 -8.25
CA ILE A 111 -14.41 -1.74 -8.92
C ILE A 111 -13.22 -2.17 -8.05
N TRP A 112 -12.94 -1.47 -6.94
CA TRP A 112 -11.80 -1.74 -6.08
C TRP A 112 -11.81 -3.17 -5.51
N LYS A 113 -12.98 -3.69 -5.16
CA LYS A 113 -13.11 -5.08 -4.69
C LYS A 113 -12.62 -6.08 -5.73
N GLN A 114 -12.98 -5.88 -7.00
CA GLN A 114 -12.53 -6.73 -8.10
C GLN A 114 -11.02 -6.58 -8.32
N LEU A 115 -10.52 -5.34 -8.36
CA LEU A 115 -9.09 -5.05 -8.49
C LEU A 115 -8.27 -5.71 -7.38
N ARG A 116 -8.76 -5.71 -6.14
CA ARG A 116 -8.10 -6.39 -5.02
C ARG A 116 -7.94 -7.89 -5.28
N GLU A 117 -8.99 -8.56 -5.73
CA GLU A 117 -8.94 -9.99 -6.03
C GLU A 117 -7.98 -10.30 -7.19
N GLU A 118 -7.98 -9.48 -8.24
CA GLU A 118 -7.02 -9.56 -9.36
C GLU A 118 -5.57 -9.37 -8.89
N ALA A 119 -5.35 -8.49 -7.91
CA ALA A 119 -4.04 -8.15 -7.38
C ALA A 119 -3.47 -9.19 -6.41
N ARG A 120 -4.31 -10.01 -5.74
CA ARG A 120 -3.86 -11.02 -4.75
C ARG A 120 -2.70 -11.90 -5.23
N PRO A 121 -2.72 -12.52 -6.44
CA PRO A 121 -1.61 -13.33 -6.91
C PRO A 121 -0.32 -12.52 -7.12
N LEU A 122 -0.41 -11.27 -7.59
CA LEU A 122 0.74 -10.39 -7.81
C LEU A 122 1.32 -9.87 -6.49
N PHE A 123 0.46 -9.60 -5.51
CA PHE A 123 0.85 -9.19 -4.17
C PHE A 123 1.70 -10.27 -3.48
N LYS A 124 1.36 -11.56 -3.66
CA LYS A 124 2.14 -12.69 -3.13
C LYS A 124 3.56 -12.79 -3.71
N GLN A 125 3.85 -12.14 -4.82
CA GLN A 125 5.18 -12.10 -5.43
C GLN A 125 6.05 -10.98 -4.86
N LEU A 126 5.47 -10.04 -4.10
CA LEU A 126 6.22 -9.01 -3.41
C LEU A 126 6.90 -9.58 -2.17
N CYS A 127 8.15 -9.18 -1.95
CA CYS A 127 8.77 -9.32 -0.65
C CYS A 127 8.31 -8.14 0.21
N VAL A 128 7.58 -8.44 1.29
CA VAL A 128 7.14 -7.42 2.26
C VAL A 128 7.70 -7.77 3.63
N MET A 129 8.53 -6.87 4.16
CA MET A 129 9.08 -6.98 5.52
C MET A 129 8.44 -5.93 6.42
N GLN A 130 8.30 -6.26 7.70
CA GLN A 130 7.71 -5.36 8.70
C GLN A 130 8.73 -5.01 9.78
N ALA A 131 8.78 -3.73 10.16
CA ALA A 131 9.47 -3.25 11.35
C ALA A 131 8.46 -2.61 12.30
N ARG A 132 8.57 -2.92 13.61
CA ARG A 132 7.83 -2.22 14.66
C ARG A 132 8.69 -1.07 15.18
N LEU A 133 8.05 0.08 15.41
CA LEU A 133 8.72 1.26 15.91
C LEU A 133 8.61 1.28 17.43
N GLU A 134 9.74 1.44 18.09
CA GLU A 134 9.84 1.58 19.53
C GLU A 134 10.53 2.92 19.83
N ARG A 135 10.13 3.55 20.92
CA ARG A 135 10.75 4.79 21.37
C ARG A 135 12.15 4.45 21.89
N VAL A 136 13.15 5.18 21.40
CA VAL A 136 14.51 5.15 21.95
C VAL A 136 14.63 6.35 22.90
N ASP A 137 14.95 6.06 24.16
CA ASP A 137 15.19 7.05 25.22
C ASP A 137 16.68 7.39 25.34
#